data_AF-A0A077JJV5-F1
#
_entry.id   AF-A0A077JJV5-F1
#
_cell.length_a   1.000
_cell.length_b   1.000
_cell.length_c   1.000
_cell.angle_alpha   90.00
_cell.angle_beta   90.00
_cell.angle_gamma   90.00
#
_symmetry.space_group_name_H-M   'P 1'
#
loop_
_entity.id
_entity.type
_entity.pdbx_description
1 polymer ?
#
loop_
_entity_poly.entity_id
_entity_poly.type
_entity_poly.pdbx_seq_one_letter_code
_entity_poly.pdbx_strand_id
1 'polypeptide(L)' 'MTVELLSLDNIQEIARQYGYWAVFIGITLKNVEIPLPGETITIVGGVLAGSGDLNY' A
#
# COMPACT_ATOMS: atom_id res chain seq x y z
N MET A 1 10.53 12.23 16.98
CA MET A 1 9.25 11.65 16.52
C MET A 1 9.58 10.80 15.31
N THR A 2 9.79 9.51 15.52
CA THR A 2 10.06 8.55 14.44
C THR A 2 8.79 8.43 13.62
N VAL A 3 8.87 8.78 12.34
CA VAL A 3 7.77 8.59 11.39
C VAL A 3 7.57 7.10 11.15
N GLU A 4 6.77 6.44 11.99
CA GLU A 4 6.30 5.05 11.81
C GLU A 4 5.19 4.96 10.75
N LEU A 5 5.26 5.83 9.73
CA LEU A 5 4.25 5.98 8.68
C LEU A 5 4.10 4.72 7.80
N LEU A 6 5.07 3.81 7.88
CA LEU A 6 5.15 2.55 7.14
C LEU A 6 4.97 1.31 8.01
N SER A 7 4.22 1.44 9.10
CA SER A 7 3.76 0.26 9.82
C SER A 7 2.79 -0.53 8.95
N LEU A 8 2.88 -1.87 9.01
CA LEU A 8 2.08 -2.77 8.18
C LEU A 8 0.57 -2.56 8.39
N ASP A 9 0.16 -2.21 9.61
CA ASP A 9 -1.21 -1.82 9.96
C ASP A 9 -1.70 -0.60 9.19
N ASN A 10 -0.90 0.48 9.13
CA ASN A 10 -1.27 1.69 8.38
C ASN A 10 -1.42 1.39 6.88
N ILE A 11 -0.52 0.57 6.32
CA ILE A 11 -0.58 0.21 4.90
C ILE A 11 -1.82 -0.65 4.62
N GLN A 12 -2.18 -1.56 5.53
CA GLN A 12 -3.41 -2.34 5.43
C GLN A 12 -4.67 -1.49 5.56
N GLU A 13 -4.67 -0.51 6.46
CA GLU A 13 -5.82 0.36 6.67
C GLU A 13 -6.01 1.31 5.47
N ILE A 14 -4.92 1.85 4.92
CA ILE A 14 -4.95 2.63 3.68
C ILE A 14 -5.38 1.75 2.51
N ALA A 15 -4.91 0.51 2.41
CA ALA A 15 -5.33 -0.43 1.37
C ALA A 15 -6.81 -0.80 1.48
N ARG A 16 -7.36 -0.94 2.70
CA ARG A 16 -8.80 -1.19 2.88
C ARG A 16 -9.66 0.05 2.61
N GLN A 17 -9.21 1.24 3.02
CA GLN A 17 -9.97 2.48 2.78
C GLN A 17 -9.92 2.96 1.33
N TYR A 18 -8.73 2.94 0.72
CA TYR A 18 -8.48 3.48 -0.62
C TYR A 18 -8.36 2.39 -1.69
N GLY A 19 -8.42 1.11 -1.32
CA GLY A 19 -8.54 0.01 -2.27
C GLY A 19 -7.44 0.01 -3.33
N TYR A 20 -7.85 -0.14 -4.59
CA TYR A 20 -6.92 -0.13 -5.73
C TYR A 20 -6.16 1.19 -5.88
N TRP A 21 -6.75 2.32 -5.47
CA TRP A 21 -6.08 3.62 -5.48
C TRP A 21 -4.90 3.67 -4.50
N ALA A 22 -4.99 2.97 -3.35
CA ALA A 22 -3.89 2.84 -2.40
C ALA A 22 -2.66 2.19 -3.04
N VAL A 23 -2.89 1.08 -3.74
CA VAL A 23 -1.84 0.27 -4.38
C VAL A 23 -1.18 1.08 -5.49
N PHE A 24 -1.98 1.76 -6.32
CA PHE A 24 -1.49 2.62 -7.39
C PHE A 24 -0.64 3.79 -6.87
N ILE A 25 -1.13 4.51 -5.86
CA ILE A 25 -0.41 5.62 -5.23
C ILE A 25 0.87 5.13 -4.53
N GLY A 26 0.82 3.99 -3.83
CA GLY A 26 2.00 3.41 -3.18
C GLY A 26 3.12 3.03 -4.16
N ILE A 27 2.75 2.44 -5.30
CA ILE A 27 3.69 2.12 -6.39
C ILE A 27 4.22 3.40 -7.05
N THR A 28 3.38 4.44 -7.18
CA THR A 28 3.78 5.72 -7.78
C THR A 28 4.71 6.50 -6.85
N LEU A 29 4.45 6.52 -5.54
CA LEU A 29 5.28 7.17 -4.53
C LEU A 29 6.67 6.52 -4.39
N LYS A 30 6.79 5.22 -4.68
CA LYS A 30 8.09 4.54 -4.81
C LYS A 30 8.97 5.18 -5.90
N ASN A 31 8.37 5.73 -6.97
CA ASN A 31 9.12 6.42 -8.01
C ASN A 31 9.60 7.83 -7.60
N VAL A 32 9.13 8.36 -6.46
CA VAL A 32 9.48 9.70 -5.94
C VAL A 32 10.65 9.62 -4.95
N GLU A 33 11.51 8.60 -5.08
CA GLU A 33 12.69 8.35 -4.22
C GLU A 33 12.38 8.14 -2.73
N ILE A 34 11.11 7.97 -2.35
CA ILE A 34 10.75 7.53 -1.00
C ILE A 34 11.16 6.07 -0.87
N PRO A 35 11.93 5.68 0.16
CA PRO A 35 12.36 4.29 0.39
C PRO A 35 11.17 3.46 0.89
N LEU A 36 10.22 3.25 -0.01
CA LEU A 36 9.07 2.39 0.15
C LEU A 36 9.40 1.02 -0.44
N PRO A 37 9.15 -0.08 0.27
CA PRO A 37 9.30 -1.42 -0.29
C PRO A 37 8.19 -1.67 -1.33
N GLY A 38 8.41 -1.19 -2.56
CA GLY A 38 7.42 -1.21 -3.63
C GLY A 38 7.00 -2.62 -4.06
N GLU A 39 7.92 -3.59 -3.98
CA GLU A 39 7.63 -5.00 -4.26
C GLU A 39 6.66 -5.58 -3.22
N THR A 40 6.83 -5.21 -1.94
CA THR A 40 5.92 -5.58 -0.86
C THR A 40 4.53 -4.97 -1.08
N ILE A 41 4.43 -3.71 -1.50
CA ILE A 41 3.14 -3.05 -1.79
C ILE A 41 2.43 -3.75 -2.96
N THR A 42 3.15 -4.13 -4.01
CA THR A 42 2.55 -4.86 -5.14
C THR A 42 2.10 -6.26 -4.75
N ILE A 43 2.88 -6.99 -3.94
CA ILE A 43 2.51 -8.33 -3.46
C ILE A 43 1.31 -8.26 -2.51
N VAL A 44 1.36 -7.41 -1.49
CA VAL A 44 0.27 -7.25 -0.52
C VAL A 44 -0.98 -6.71 -1.21
N GLY A 45 -0.84 -5.71 -2.08
CA GLY A 45 -1.94 -5.20 -2.90
C GLY A 45 -2.54 -6.26 -3.82
N GLY A 46 -1.72 -7.11 -4.44
CA GLY A 46 -2.19 -8.23 -5.27
C GLY A 46 -2.92 -9.31 -4.46
N VAL A 47 -2.43 -9.62 -3.26
CA VAL A 47 -3.09 -10.56 -2.34
C VAL A 47 -4.42 -10.01 -1.83
N LEU A 48 -4.48 -8.72 -1.47
CA LEU A 48 -5.70 -8.06 -1.04
C LEU A 48 -6.72 -7.92 -2.19
N ALA A 49 -6.25 -7.64 -3.41
CA ALA A 49 -7.06 -7.64 -4.63
C ALA A 49 -7.67 -9.02 -4.89
N GLY A 50 -6.86 -10.08 -4.81
CA GLY A 50 -7.30 -11.46 -5.00
C GLY A 50 -8.24 -11.95 -3.89
N SER A 51 -8.15 -11.38 -2.69
CA SER A 51 -9.02 -11.70 -1.55
C SER A 51 -10.37 -10.97 -1.61
N GLY A 52 -10.54 -9.98 -2.49
CA GLY A 52 -11.75 -9.15 -2.57
C GLY A 52 -11.86 -8.11 -1.43
N ASP A 53 -10.78 -7.90 -0.67
CA ASP A 53 -10.69 -6.94 0.44
C ASP A 53 -10.37 -5.50 -0.04
N LEU A 54 -10.05 -5.32 -1.33
CA LEU A 54 -9.88 -4.01 -1.93
C LEU A 54 -11.21 -3.49 -2.49
N ASN A 55 -11.65 -2.37 -1.95
CA ASN A 55 -12.80 -1.62 -2.46
C ASN A 55 -12.46 -0.95 -3.81
N TYR A 56 -13.46 -0.75 -4.67
CA TYR A 56 -13.29 -0.17 -6.02
C TYR A 56 -13.32 1.36 -6.02
#